data_AF-A0A820M690-F1
#
_entry.id   AF-A0A820M690-F1
#
_cell.length_a   1.000
_cell.length_b   1.000
_cell.length_c   1.000
_cell.angle_alpha   90.00
_cell.angle_beta   90.00
_cell.angle_gamma   90.00
#
_symmetry.space_group_name_H-M   'P 1'
#
loop_
_entity.id
_entity.type
_entity.pdbx_description
1 polymer ?
#
loop_
_entity_poly.entity_id
_entity_poly.type
_entity_poly.pdbx_seq_one_letter_code
_entity_poly.pdbx_strand_id
1 'polypeptide(L)'
;DAIYDLQEQTQKPNTKPDIKHNQTQTNEIPVKPSKPPKPPKPPKPSTPPYVPTPTPTPTPTPTPTPTPKPIDFIEPNTDVYAVWFDYGGFVYPGTVLEKQTDSNKYRVQRKDLSHTYCFILREHIFLQSQRTRLDKLKPKSCALIQYPKDFRQCWRPAVVLKHEHSKIHVRFYDCIDEIFPDHESVIPIT
;
A
#
# COMPACT_ATOMS: atom_id res chain seq x y z
N ASP A 1 1.71 18.73 4.38
CA ASP A 1 0.61 19.56 3.86
C ASP A 1 0.75 19.74 2.36
N ALA A 2 -0.15 19.13 1.59
CA ALA A 2 -0.32 19.45 0.18
C ALA A 2 -1.81 19.32 -0.16
N ILE A 3 -2.31 20.30 -0.90
CA ILE A 3 -3.70 20.53 -1.28
C ILE A 3 -3.79 20.13 -2.76
N TYR A 4 -4.73 19.25 -3.11
CA TYR A 4 -5.22 19.14 -4.48
C TYR A 4 -6.72 18.82 -4.49
N ASP A 5 -7.41 19.59 -5.33
CA ASP A 5 -8.83 19.57 -5.64
C ASP A 5 -9.08 18.48 -6.68
N LEU A 6 -9.99 17.54 -6.39
CA LEU A 6 -10.34 16.42 -7.28
C LEU A 6 -11.67 16.78 -7.96
N GLN A 7 -11.59 17.32 -9.17
CA GLN A 7 -12.77 17.52 -10.01
C GLN A 7 -13.42 16.16 -10.33
N GLU A 8 -14.71 16.03 -10.01
CA GLU A 8 -15.59 14.97 -10.48
C GLU A 8 -15.61 14.94 -12.02
N GLN A 9 -15.05 13.89 -12.63
CA GLN A 9 -15.36 13.56 -14.01
C GLN A 9 -16.60 12.66 -14.04
N THR A 10 -17.75 13.28 -14.27
CA THR A 10 -18.96 12.59 -14.74
C THR A 10 -18.73 12.14 -16.20
N GLN A 11 -18.58 10.82 -16.40
CA GLN A 11 -18.57 10.23 -17.74
C GLN A 11 -19.98 10.23 -18.33
N LYS A 12 -20.14 10.93 -19.46
CA LYS A 12 -21.30 10.79 -20.37
C LYS A 12 -21.06 9.63 -21.36
N PRO A 13 -22.12 8.99 -21.87
CA PRO A 13 -21.98 7.81 -22.73
C PRO A 13 -21.58 8.15 -24.16
N ASN A 14 -20.82 7.20 -24.73
CA ASN A 14 -20.27 7.11 -26.09
C ASN A 14 -21.22 7.53 -27.23
N THR A 15 -20.64 8.13 -28.28
CA THR A 15 -21.13 7.93 -29.65
C THR A 15 -20.01 8.01 -30.70
N LYS A 16 -19.97 6.94 -31.51
CA LYS A 16 -19.60 6.83 -32.93
C LYS A 16 -18.10 6.68 -33.34
N PRO A 17 -17.79 5.72 -34.24
CA PRO A 17 -16.46 5.51 -34.79
C PRO A 17 -16.26 6.27 -36.12
N ASP A 18 -15.04 6.77 -36.36
CA ASP A 18 -14.67 7.30 -37.69
C ASP A 18 -13.24 6.90 -38.12
N ILE A 19 -13.23 6.04 -39.14
CA ILE A 19 -12.46 6.06 -40.40
C ILE A 19 -10.96 6.43 -40.39
N LYS A 20 -10.15 5.39 -40.65
CA LYS A 20 -8.96 5.28 -41.53
C LYS A 20 -8.11 6.53 -41.83
N HIS A 21 -6.79 6.41 -41.58
CA HIS A 21 -5.81 6.71 -42.63
C HIS A 21 -4.60 5.78 -42.57
N ASN A 22 -4.32 5.16 -43.72
CA ASN A 22 -3.25 4.21 -43.97
C ASN A 22 -2.11 5.01 -44.62
N GLN A 23 -0.97 5.18 -43.93
CA GLN A 23 0.22 5.78 -44.53
C GLN A 23 1.24 4.69 -44.84
N THR A 24 1.51 4.56 -46.13
CA THR A 24 2.55 3.74 -46.74
C THR A 24 3.93 4.28 -46.33
N GLN A 25 4.67 3.48 -45.56
CA GLN A 25 6.08 3.71 -45.25
C GLN A 25 6.94 3.19 -46.40
N THR A 26 7.69 4.10 -47.03
CA THR A 26 8.71 3.78 -48.03
C THR A 26 9.94 3.21 -47.33
N ASN A 27 10.24 1.94 -47.60
CA ASN A 27 11.46 1.28 -47.15
C ASN A 27 12.64 1.70 -48.04
N GLU A 28 13.52 2.56 -47.52
CA GLU A 28 14.86 2.73 -48.08
C GLU A 28 15.80 1.66 -47.53
N ILE A 29 16.40 0.89 -48.43
CA ILE A 29 17.41 -0.13 -48.11
C ILE A 29 18.73 0.58 -47.81
N PRO A 30 19.28 0.47 -46.58
CA PRO A 30 20.58 1.07 -46.28
C PRO A 30 21.67 0.21 -46.92
N VAL A 31 22.39 0.78 -47.90
CA VAL A 31 23.59 0.16 -48.48
C VAL A 31 24.69 0.16 -47.43
N LYS A 32 24.98 -1.02 -46.89
CA LYS A 32 26.02 -1.25 -45.88
C LYS A 32 27.41 -1.09 -46.51
N PRO A 33 28.23 -0.11 -46.08
CA PRO A 33 29.58 0.05 -46.62
C PRO A 33 30.47 -1.15 -46.30
N SER A 34 31.22 -1.58 -47.32
CA SER A 34 32.23 -2.64 -47.22
C SER A 34 33.31 -2.26 -46.21
N LYS A 35 33.60 -3.18 -45.29
CA LYS A 35 34.52 -2.97 -44.16
C LYS A 35 35.97 -2.98 -44.66
N PRO A 36 36.81 -2.00 -44.29
CA PRO A 36 38.22 -1.96 -44.68
C PRO A 36 38.99 -3.22 -44.23
N PRO A 37 40.06 -3.60 -44.96
CA PRO A 37 40.92 -4.72 -44.60
C PRO A 37 41.47 -4.55 -43.19
N LYS A 38 41.37 -5.61 -42.39
CA LYS A 38 41.77 -5.60 -40.99
C LYS A 38 43.30 -5.42 -40.91
N PRO A 39 43.81 -4.42 -40.17
CA PRO A 39 45.24 -4.21 -40.00
C PRO A 39 45.94 -5.46 -39.47
N PRO A 40 47.21 -5.67 -39.84
CA PRO A 40 48.01 -6.79 -39.35
C PRO A 40 48.02 -6.81 -37.82
N LYS A 41 47.77 -8.00 -37.29
CA LYS A 41 47.58 -8.22 -35.85
C LYS A 41 48.86 -7.82 -35.11
N PRO A 42 48.79 -6.90 -34.14
CA PRO A 42 49.95 -6.49 -33.37
C PRO A 42 50.63 -7.70 -32.71
N PRO A 43 51.96 -7.67 -32.54
CA PRO A 43 52.69 -8.71 -31.86
C PRO A 43 52.10 -8.94 -30.46
N LYS A 44 51.92 -10.23 -30.14
CA LYS A 44 51.27 -10.68 -28.91
C LYS A 44 52.05 -10.09 -27.71
N PRO A 45 51.41 -9.24 -26.87
CA PRO A 45 52.06 -8.68 -25.70
C PRO A 45 52.58 -9.80 -24.80
N SER A 46 53.82 -9.66 -24.34
CA SER A 46 54.40 -10.54 -23.33
C SER A 46 53.54 -10.50 -22.08
N THR A 47 53.03 -11.66 -21.67
CA THR A 47 52.15 -11.79 -20.51
C THR A 47 52.87 -11.25 -19.26
N PRO A 48 52.32 -10.25 -18.57
CA PRO A 48 52.92 -9.75 -17.34
C PRO A 48 52.92 -10.84 -16.25
N PRO A 49 53.84 -10.75 -15.28
CA PRO A 49 53.91 -11.69 -14.16
C PRO A 49 52.57 -11.72 -13.41
N TYR A 50 52.10 -12.94 -13.14
CA TYR A 50 50.87 -13.18 -12.39
C TYR A 50 51.01 -12.61 -10.97
N VAL A 51 50.28 -11.54 -10.68
CA VAL A 51 50.12 -11.05 -9.32
C VAL A 51 48.99 -11.87 -8.68
N PRO A 52 49.22 -12.55 -7.55
CA PRO A 52 48.16 -13.27 -6.85
C PRO A 52 47.07 -12.27 -6.43
N THR A 53 45.84 -12.50 -6.90
CA THR A 53 44.68 -11.71 -6.52
C THR A 53 44.41 -11.93 -5.03
N PRO A 54 44.25 -10.87 -4.21
CA PRO A 54 43.92 -11.05 -2.80
C PRO A 54 42.61 -11.80 -2.64
N THR A 55 42.59 -12.80 -1.75
CA THR A 55 41.38 -13.54 -1.40
C THR A 55 40.40 -12.58 -0.72
N PRO A 56 39.14 -12.47 -1.18
CA PRO A 56 38.16 -11.61 -0.53
C PRO A 56 37.92 -12.09 0.90
N THR A 57 38.00 -11.16 1.85
CA THR A 57 37.65 -11.42 3.24
C THR A 57 36.15 -11.73 3.34
N PRO A 58 35.72 -12.78 4.07
CA PRO A 58 34.31 -13.08 4.22
C PRO A 58 33.59 -11.88 4.83
N THR A 59 32.52 -11.44 4.16
CA THR A 59 31.64 -10.41 4.69
C THR A 59 30.85 -11.01 5.86
N PRO A 60 30.76 -10.36 7.03
CA PRO A 60 29.97 -10.88 8.14
C PRO A 60 28.51 -11.05 7.73
N THR A 61 27.95 -12.21 8.04
CA THR A 61 26.52 -12.48 7.83
C THR A 61 25.72 -11.56 8.74
N PRO A 62 24.73 -10.80 8.22
CA PRO A 62 23.90 -9.95 9.05
C PRO A 62 23.16 -10.79 10.10
N THR A 63 23.18 -10.33 11.35
CA THR A 63 22.39 -10.94 12.42
C THR A 63 20.91 -10.68 12.12
N PRO A 64 20.02 -11.70 12.18
CA PRO A 64 18.61 -11.50 11.93
C PRO A 64 18.04 -10.49 12.94
N THR A 65 17.34 -9.48 12.44
CA THR A 65 16.60 -8.54 13.28
C THR A 65 15.44 -9.29 13.94
N PRO A 66 15.22 -9.15 15.26
CA PRO A 66 14.11 -9.81 15.92
C PRO A 66 12.78 -9.38 15.30
N THR A 67 11.95 -10.35 14.93
CA THR A 67 10.59 -10.09 14.46
C THR A 67 9.77 -9.56 15.63
N PRO A 68 9.08 -8.41 15.50
CA PRO A 68 8.18 -7.91 16.53
C PRO A 68 7.15 -8.99 16.87
N LYS A 69 7.01 -9.31 18.16
CA LYS A 69 5.95 -10.22 18.61
C LYS A 69 4.60 -9.54 18.36
N PRO A 70 3.60 -10.25 17.80
CA PRO A 70 2.25 -9.73 17.75
C PRO A 70 1.82 -9.28 19.15
N ILE A 71 1.30 -8.06 19.25
CA ILE A 71 0.68 -7.60 20.48
C ILE A 71 -0.63 -8.39 20.59
N ASP A 72 -0.69 -9.40 21.45
CA ASP A 72 -1.91 -10.22 21.62
C ASP A 72 -2.89 -9.58 22.61
N PHE A 73 -2.37 -8.71 23.48
CA PHE A 73 -3.10 -8.07 24.57
C PHE A 73 -3.06 -6.55 24.43
N ILE A 74 -4.21 -5.90 24.54
CA ILE A 74 -4.31 -4.45 24.62
C ILE A 74 -4.51 -4.08 26.10
N GLU A 75 -3.61 -3.26 26.64
CA GLU A 75 -3.67 -2.85 28.04
C GLU A 75 -4.91 -1.96 28.32
N PRO A 76 -5.53 -2.08 29.50
CA PRO A 76 -6.53 -1.11 29.97
C PRO A 76 -6.00 0.33 29.89
N ASN A 77 -6.91 1.27 29.67
CA ASN A 77 -6.64 2.70 29.43
C ASN A 77 -5.82 3.00 28.17
N THR A 78 -5.65 2.03 27.25
CA THR A 78 -5.03 2.29 25.96
C THR A 78 -6.00 2.99 25.01
N ASP A 79 -5.53 4.06 24.37
CA ASP A 79 -6.25 4.75 23.31
C ASP A 79 -6.22 3.96 22.00
N VAL A 80 -7.40 3.74 21.43
CA VAL A 80 -7.61 2.90 20.26
C VAL A 80 -8.58 3.54 19.27
N TYR A 81 -8.57 3.02 18.05
CA TYR A 81 -9.67 3.16 17.11
C TYR A 81 -10.36 1.81 17.01
N ALA A 82 -11.67 1.77 17.07
CA ALA A 82 -12.40 0.51 17.03
C ALA A 82 -13.59 0.58 16.08
N VAL A 83 -13.98 -0.54 15.48
CA VAL A 83 -15.18 -0.65 14.63
C VAL A 83 -16.41 -0.83 15.51
N TRP A 84 -17.39 0.06 15.37
CA TRP A 84 -18.63 0.06 16.15
C TRP A 84 -19.80 -0.40 15.29
N PHE A 85 -20.09 -1.71 15.31
CA PHE A 85 -21.13 -2.33 14.47
C PHE A 85 -22.53 -1.80 14.77
N ASP A 86 -22.85 -1.54 16.05
CA ASP A 86 -24.12 -0.94 16.47
C ASP A 86 -24.37 0.46 15.88
N TYR A 87 -23.32 1.08 15.33
CA TYR A 87 -23.36 2.40 14.70
C TYR A 87 -23.00 2.32 13.22
N GLY A 88 -23.43 1.28 12.49
CA GLY A 88 -23.17 1.14 11.05
C GLY A 88 -21.72 0.78 10.70
N GLY A 89 -20.98 0.23 11.68
CA GLY A 89 -19.59 -0.22 11.54
C GLY A 89 -18.59 0.87 11.15
N PHE A 90 -18.85 2.11 11.54
CA PHE A 90 -17.83 3.15 11.47
C PHE A 90 -16.75 2.95 12.53
N VAL A 91 -15.59 3.56 12.27
CA VAL A 91 -14.45 3.51 13.17
C VAL A 91 -14.43 4.77 14.02
N TYR A 92 -14.49 4.60 15.34
CA TYR A 92 -14.46 5.71 16.28
C TYR A 92 -13.27 5.58 17.24
N PRO A 93 -12.69 6.71 17.67
CA PRO A 93 -11.70 6.71 18.74
C PRO A 93 -12.36 6.29 20.05
N GLY A 94 -11.62 5.49 20.83
CA GLY A 94 -12.05 5.01 22.13
C GLY A 94 -10.88 4.74 23.06
N THR A 95 -11.21 4.36 24.28
CA THR A 95 -10.27 3.94 25.31
C THR A 95 -10.67 2.54 25.78
N VAL A 96 -9.72 1.61 25.78
CA VAL A 96 -9.95 0.25 26.29
C VAL A 96 -10.13 0.32 27.80
N LEU A 97 -11.23 -0.22 28.32
CA LEU A 97 -11.48 -0.26 29.76
C LEU A 97 -10.98 -1.58 30.35
N GLU A 98 -11.32 -2.70 29.72
CA GLU A 98 -10.96 -4.03 30.21
C GLU A 98 -11.02 -5.07 29.09
N LYS A 99 -10.27 -6.16 29.23
CA LYS A 99 -10.42 -7.37 28.43
C LYS A 99 -11.41 -8.30 29.14
N GLN A 100 -12.33 -8.90 28.39
CA GLN A 100 -13.21 -9.93 28.94
C GLN A 100 -12.41 -11.22 29.18
N THR A 101 -12.45 -11.77 30.40
CA THR A 101 -11.57 -12.86 30.88
C THR A 101 -11.55 -14.08 29.97
N ASP A 102 -12.70 -14.44 29.39
CA ASP A 102 -12.88 -15.68 28.62
C ASP A 102 -13.15 -15.44 27.13
N SER A 103 -12.86 -14.23 26.62
CA SER A 103 -13.09 -13.94 25.21
C SER A 103 -12.00 -13.04 24.61
N ASN A 104 -11.97 -12.98 23.27
CA ASN A 104 -11.15 -12.03 22.53
C ASN A 104 -11.83 -10.65 22.41
N LYS A 105 -12.81 -10.34 23.26
CA LYS A 105 -13.49 -9.05 23.29
C LYS A 105 -12.89 -8.13 24.34
N TYR A 106 -12.87 -6.85 24.00
CA TYR A 106 -12.47 -5.76 24.87
C TYR A 106 -13.66 -4.83 25.05
N ARG A 107 -13.87 -4.37 26.27
CA ARG A 107 -14.82 -3.29 26.53
C ARG A 107 -14.13 -1.98 26.18
N VAL A 108 -14.63 -1.30 25.16
CA VAL A 108 -14.07 -0.03 24.67
C VAL A 108 -15.09 1.07 24.95
N GLN A 109 -14.66 2.18 25.55
CA GLN A 109 -15.45 3.39 25.74
C GLN A 109 -15.18 4.35 24.59
N ARG A 110 -16.23 4.90 23.98
CA ARG A 110 -16.09 5.88 22.90
C ARG A 110 -15.69 7.24 23.45
N LYS A 111 -14.76 7.94 22.79
CA LYS A 111 -14.28 9.25 23.26
C LYS A 111 -15.24 10.40 22.99
N ASP A 112 -16.02 10.31 21.92
CA ASP A 112 -17.03 11.29 21.55
C ASP A 112 -18.35 11.14 22.34
N LEU A 113 -18.59 9.94 22.91
CA LEU A 113 -19.75 9.62 23.73
C LEU A 113 -19.31 8.99 25.06
N SER A 114 -19.09 9.83 26.07
CA SER A 114 -18.51 9.44 27.38
C SER A 114 -19.29 8.37 28.14
N HIS A 115 -20.52 8.04 27.76
CA HIS A 115 -21.34 7.01 28.41
C HIS A 115 -21.63 5.80 27.52
N THR A 116 -21.03 5.72 26.33
CA THR A 116 -21.23 4.62 25.41
C THR A 116 -20.01 3.71 25.42
N TYR A 117 -20.24 2.42 25.73
CA TYR A 117 -19.24 1.38 25.60
C TYR A 117 -19.81 0.20 24.82
N CYS A 118 -18.93 -0.51 24.10
CA CYS A 118 -19.27 -1.75 23.41
C CYS A 118 -18.19 -2.80 23.67
N PHE A 119 -18.57 -4.07 23.58
CA PHE A 119 -17.63 -5.18 23.57
C PHE A 119 -17.17 -5.44 22.13
N ILE A 120 -15.92 -5.10 21.84
CA ILE A 120 -15.36 -5.13 20.49
C ILE A 120 -14.33 -6.25 20.41
N LEU A 121 -14.40 -7.06 19.37
CA LEU A 121 -13.41 -8.11 19.11
C LEU A 121 -12.03 -7.51 18.86
N ARG A 122 -10.99 -8.22 19.28
CA ARG A 122 -9.58 -7.79 19.17
C ARG A 122 -9.19 -7.36 17.76
N GLU A 123 -9.62 -8.13 16.76
CA GLU A 123 -9.37 -7.90 15.33
C GLU A 123 -10.04 -6.63 14.79
N HIS A 124 -11.00 -6.07 15.53
CA HIS A 124 -11.70 -4.83 15.20
C HIS A 124 -11.15 -3.62 15.97
N ILE A 125 -10.05 -3.79 16.71
CA ILE A 125 -9.37 -2.73 17.46
C ILE A 125 -8.01 -2.44 16.83
N PHE A 126 -7.84 -1.19 16.44
CA PHE A 126 -6.63 -0.65 15.85
C PHE A 126 -5.90 0.24 16.86
N LEU A 127 -4.65 -0.09 17.16
CA LEU A 127 -3.80 0.76 18.00
C LEU A 127 -3.43 2.03 17.22
N GLN A 128 -3.49 3.18 17.87
CA GLN A 128 -3.19 4.49 17.27
C GLN A 128 -1.75 4.62 16.72
N SER A 129 -0.85 3.68 17.03
CA SER A 129 0.60 3.89 16.95
C SER A 129 1.26 3.78 15.58
N GLN A 130 0.54 3.66 14.47
CA GLN A 130 1.19 3.57 13.16
C GLN A 130 0.42 4.37 12.12
N ARG A 131 0.58 5.71 12.12
CA ARG A 131 0.46 6.49 10.88
C ARG A 131 1.55 6.01 9.93
N THR A 132 1.26 4.91 9.24
CA THR A 132 2.14 4.33 8.25
C THR A 132 1.93 5.11 6.97
N ARG A 133 3.02 5.56 6.34
CA ARG A 133 2.91 6.12 4.99
C ARG A 133 2.30 5.08 4.07
N LEU A 134 1.44 5.52 3.15
CA LEU A 134 0.64 4.66 2.30
C LEU A 134 1.54 3.64 1.55
N ASP A 135 2.70 4.08 1.04
CA ASP A 135 3.74 3.28 0.36
C ASP A 135 4.34 2.12 1.18
N LYS A 136 4.13 2.10 2.49
CA LYS A 136 4.65 1.06 3.38
C LYS A 136 3.60 0.02 3.78
N LEU A 137 2.35 0.16 3.34
CA LEU A 137 1.32 -0.83 3.62
C LEU A 137 1.57 -2.12 2.84
N LYS A 138 1.48 -3.25 3.53
CA LYS A 138 1.64 -4.57 2.92
C LYS A 138 0.33 -5.02 2.26
N PRO A 139 0.36 -5.72 1.12
CA PRO A 139 -0.82 -6.42 0.62
C PRO A 139 -1.45 -7.30 1.70
N LYS A 140 -2.77 -7.36 1.73
CA LYS A 140 -3.64 -8.02 2.71
C LYS A 140 -3.61 -7.44 4.13
N SER A 141 -2.99 -6.28 4.34
CA SER A 141 -3.06 -5.59 5.63
C SER A 141 -4.36 -4.78 5.76
N CYS A 142 -4.90 -4.71 6.98
CA CYS A 142 -6.01 -3.83 7.32
C CYS A 142 -5.48 -2.44 7.66
N ALA A 143 -6.09 -1.39 7.12
CA ALA A 143 -5.74 -0.01 7.38
C ALA A 143 -6.99 0.84 7.61
N LEU A 144 -6.83 1.92 8.37
CA LEU A 144 -7.81 3.00 8.43
C LEU A 144 -7.38 4.08 7.44
N ILE A 145 -8.22 4.35 6.46
CA ILE A 145 -7.94 5.33 5.42
C ILE A 145 -8.83 6.52 5.66
N GLN A 146 -8.19 7.68 5.87
CA GLN A 146 -8.87 8.95 5.96
C GLN A 146 -9.26 9.41 4.55
N TYR A 147 -10.52 9.75 4.33
CA TYR A 147 -10.94 10.35 3.07
C TYR A 147 -10.30 11.73 2.85
N PRO A 148 -10.25 12.21 1.59
CA PRO A 148 -9.84 13.58 1.27
C PRO A 148 -10.58 14.61 2.13
N LYS A 149 -9.94 15.78 2.33
CA LYS A 149 -10.31 16.82 3.32
C LYS A 149 -11.77 17.24 3.29
N ASP A 150 -12.46 17.08 2.16
CA ASP A 150 -13.85 17.49 1.99
C ASP A 150 -14.81 16.63 2.84
N PHE A 151 -14.44 15.37 3.11
CA PHE A 151 -15.13 14.50 4.05
C PHE A 151 -14.42 14.55 5.40
N ARG A 152 -14.69 15.61 6.17
CA ARG A 152 -14.03 15.90 7.44
C ARG A 152 -13.98 14.64 8.34
N GLN A 153 -12.75 14.16 8.57
CA GLN A 153 -12.40 13.16 9.58
C GLN A 153 -13.06 11.78 9.45
N CYS A 154 -13.62 11.43 8.29
CA CYS A 154 -14.13 10.09 8.07
C CYS A 154 -12.95 9.12 7.83
N TRP A 155 -12.72 8.24 8.80
CA TRP A 155 -11.83 7.10 8.65
C TRP A 155 -12.66 5.88 8.26
N ARG A 156 -12.31 5.25 7.14
CA ARG A 156 -12.95 4.00 6.72
C ARG A 156 -11.98 2.83 6.87
N PRO A 157 -12.42 1.71 7.47
CA PRO A 157 -11.63 0.50 7.47
C PRO A 157 -11.52 -0.04 6.04
N ALA A 158 -10.32 -0.44 5.65
CA ALA A 158 -10.05 -1.00 4.34
C ALA A 158 -9.01 -2.12 4.41
N VAL A 159 -9.07 -3.07 3.48
CA VAL A 159 -8.00 -4.03 3.21
C VAL A 159 -7.19 -3.55 2.02
N VAL A 160 -5.87 -3.55 2.16
CA VAL A 160 -4.97 -3.34 1.03
C VAL A 160 -4.96 -4.59 0.16
N LEU A 161 -5.44 -4.50 -1.08
CA LEU A 161 -5.49 -5.64 -2.01
C LEU A 161 -4.12 -5.84 -2.67
N LYS A 162 -3.60 -4.78 -3.29
CA LYS A 162 -2.30 -4.78 -3.98
C LYS A 162 -1.65 -3.41 -4.00
N HIS A 163 -0.34 -3.42 -4.17
CA HIS A 163 0.49 -2.24 -4.30
C HIS A 163 1.02 -2.12 -5.73
N GLU A 164 0.87 -0.94 -6.32
CA GLU A 164 1.49 -0.55 -7.58
C GLU A 164 2.41 0.66 -7.29
N HIS A 165 3.38 0.94 -8.17
CA HIS A 165 4.43 1.95 -7.93
C HIS A 165 3.91 3.31 -7.45
N SER A 166 2.70 3.72 -7.87
CA SER A 166 2.09 5.01 -7.53
C SER A 166 0.67 4.91 -6.99
N LYS A 167 0.17 3.69 -6.74
CA LYS A 167 -1.25 3.46 -6.41
C LYS A 167 -1.41 2.29 -5.45
N ILE A 168 -2.39 2.40 -4.55
CA ILE A 168 -2.85 1.29 -3.73
C ILE A 168 -4.27 0.96 -4.11
N HIS A 169 -4.51 -0.32 -4.35
CA HIS A 169 -5.86 -0.85 -4.51
C HIS A 169 -6.33 -1.29 -3.15
N VAL A 170 -7.44 -0.72 -2.70
CA VAL A 170 -8.02 -1.01 -1.40
C VAL A 170 -9.47 -1.43 -1.56
N ARG A 171 -9.91 -2.33 -0.70
CA ARG A 171 -11.32 -2.65 -0.53
C ARG A 171 -11.79 -2.05 0.78
N PHE A 172 -12.72 -1.11 0.71
CA PHE A 172 -13.36 -0.59 1.91
C PHE A 172 -14.35 -1.62 2.44
N TYR A 173 -14.41 -1.75 3.77
CA TYR A 173 -15.51 -2.48 4.38
C TYR A 173 -16.70 -1.52 4.49
N ASP A 174 -17.72 -1.74 3.66
CA ASP A 174 -19.06 -1.21 3.94
C ASP A 174 -19.69 -2.14 4.98
N CYS A 175 -19.80 -1.66 6.21
CA CYS A 175 -20.31 -2.46 7.33
C CYS A 175 -21.85 -2.46 7.43
N ILE A 176 -22.54 -2.02 6.37
CA ILE A 176 -23.99 -2.04 6.30
C ILE A 176 -24.35 -3.14 5.31
N ASP A 177 -25.01 -4.17 5.82
CA ASP A 177 -25.32 -5.44 5.16
C ASP A 177 -25.66 -5.33 3.66
N GLU A 178 -24.96 -6.16 2.87
CA GLU A 178 -25.35 -6.80 1.60
C GLU A 178 -25.83 -5.96 0.40
N ILE A 179 -26.04 -4.64 0.50
CA ILE A 179 -26.73 -3.88 -0.57
C ILE A 179 -25.79 -3.03 -1.43
N PHE A 180 -24.55 -2.79 -0.99
CA PHE A 180 -23.57 -2.08 -1.81
C PHE A 180 -22.51 -3.04 -2.34
N PRO A 181 -22.32 -3.13 -3.67
CA PRO A 181 -21.31 -4.00 -4.25
C PRO A 181 -19.93 -3.58 -3.72
N ASP A 182 -19.08 -4.58 -3.43
CA ASP A 182 -17.68 -4.40 -3.06
C ASP A 182 -17.02 -3.28 -3.88
N HIS A 183 -16.87 -2.09 -3.28
CA HIS A 183 -16.26 -0.96 -3.96
C HIS A 183 -14.75 -1.04 -3.82
N GLU A 184 -14.09 -1.65 -4.80
CA GLU A 184 -12.66 -1.52 -4.97
C GLU A 184 -12.32 -0.09 -5.38
N SER A 185 -11.42 0.53 -4.63
CA SER A 185 -10.98 1.90 -4.84
C SER A 185 -9.48 1.95 -5.08
N VAL A 186 -9.06 2.87 -5.95
CA VAL A 186 -7.67 3.08 -6.28
C VAL A 186 -7.22 4.42 -5.70
N ILE A 187 -6.30 4.37 -4.74
CA ILE A 187 -5.81 5.56 -4.04
C ILE A 187 -4.40 5.90 -4.56
N PRO A 188 -4.16 7.13 -5.04
CA PRO A 188 -2.83 7.56 -5.44
C PRO A 188 -1.91 7.67 -4.21
N ILE A 189 -0.66 7.22 -4.36
CA ILE A 189 0.40 7.41 -3.37
C ILE A 189 1.06 8.75 -3.68
N THR A 190 0.85 9.74 -2.81
CA THR A 190 1.47 11.07 -2.88
C THR A 190 2.57 11.21 -1.83
#